data_AF-A0A7W0X6Z3-F1
#
_entry.id   AF-A0A7W0X6Z3-F1
#
_cell.length_a   1.000
_cell.length_b   1.000
_cell.length_c   1.000
_cell.angle_alpha   90.00
_cell.angle_beta   90.00
_cell.angle_gamma   90.00
#
_symmetry.space_group_name_H-M   'P 1'
#
loop_
_entity.id
_entity.type
_entity.pdbx_description
1 polymer ?
#
loop_
_entity_poly.entity_id
_entity_poly.type
_entity_poly.pdbx_seq_one_letter_code
_entity_poly.pdbx_strand_id
1 'polypeptide(L)' 'MSAVLVVRPSSLGDVVHALALVSDVEQHCPELAVDWVAEEAYAPLLRLDPRIRRIVPLA' A
#
# COMPACT_ATOMS: atom_id res chain seq x y z
N MET A 1 -1.58 13.34 12.29
CA MET A 1 -2.04 12.66 11.06
C MET A 1 -2.13 11.18 11.35
N SER A 2 -3.30 10.59 11.15
CA SER A 2 -3.52 9.15 11.34
C SER A 2 -3.23 8.42 10.03
N ALA A 3 -2.83 7.15 10.11
CA ALA A 3 -2.52 6.35 8.93
C ALA A 3 -3.02 4.92 9.12
N VAL A 4 -3.39 4.29 8.00
CA VAL A 4 -3.64 2.86 7.94
C VAL A 4 -2.37 2.16 7.46
N LEU A 5 -2.00 1.07 8.14
CA LEU A 5 -0.90 0.21 7.74
C LEU A 5 -1.46 -1.05 7.08
N VAL A 6 -1.21 -1.19 5.78
CA VAL A 6 -1.51 -2.41 5.04
C VAL A 6 -0.37 -3.39 5.25
N VAL A 7 -0.65 -4.58 5.78
CA VAL A 7 0.35 -5.65 5.92
C VAL A 7 0.03 -6.74 4.90
N ARG A 8 0.74 -6.71 3.78
CA ARG A 8 0.54 -7.68 2.68
C ARG A 8 1.86 -8.11 2.02
N PRO A 9 2.78 -8.75 2.76
CA PRO A 9 3.88 -9.49 2.15
C PRO A 9 3.31 -10.78 1.54
N SER A 10 3.00 -10.76 0.24
CA SER A 10 2.46 -11.91 -0.48
C SER A 10 2.94 -11.88 -1.93
N SER A 11 2.47 -12.85 -2.73
CA SER A 11 2.69 -12.92 -4.17
C SER A 11 2.24 -11.67 -4.93
N LEU A 12 2.80 -11.46 -6.14
CA LEU A 12 2.47 -10.32 -6.99
C LEU A 12 0.96 -10.15 -7.22
N GLY A 13 0.23 -11.23 -7.51
CA GLY A 13 -1.21 -11.17 -7.78
C GLY A 13 -1.99 -10.63 -6.57
N ASP A 14 -1.65 -11.11 -5.37
CA ASP A 14 -2.26 -10.63 -4.13
C ASP A 14 -1.98 -9.15 -3.85
N VAL A 15 -0.76 -8.69 -4.14
CA VAL A 15 -0.38 -7.28 -4.01
C VAL A 15 -1.18 -6.41 -4.98
N VAL A 16 -1.26 -6.82 -6.25
CA VAL A 16 -2.01 -6.09 -7.29
C VAL A 16 -3.49 -6.00 -6.95
N HIS A 17 -4.11 -7.09 -6.49
CA HIS A 17 -5.51 -7.06 -6.09
C HIS A 17 -5.75 -6.13 -4.88
N ALA A 18 -4.81 -6.09 -3.94
CA ALA A 18 -4.93 -5.23 -2.76
C ALA A 18 -4.78 -3.73 -3.08
N LEU A 19 -4.14 -3.34 -4.20
CA LEU A 19 -3.95 -1.93 -4.57
C LEU A 19 -5.28 -1.16 -4.71
N ALA A 20 -6.38 -1.85 -5.02
CA ALA A 20 -7.71 -1.24 -5.05
C ALA A 20 -8.07 -0.51 -3.75
N LEU A 21 -7.58 -1.01 -2.59
CA LEU A 21 -7.84 -0.38 -1.30
C LEU A 21 -7.35 1.07 -1.22
N VAL A 22 -6.27 1.42 -1.95
CA VAL A 22 -5.69 2.77 -1.90
C VAL A 22 -6.71 3.79 -2.40
N SER A 23 -7.42 3.47 -3.48
CA SER A 23 -8.50 4.30 -4.02
C SER A 23 -9.67 4.38 -3.06
N ASP A 24 -10.04 3.25 -2.42
CA ASP A 24 -11.17 3.23 -1.48
C ASP A 24 -10.88 4.08 -0.23
N VAL A 25 -9.66 4.00 0.31
CA VAL A 25 -9.22 4.81 1.46
C VAL A 25 -9.21 6.29 1.11
N GLU A 26 -8.68 6.66 -0.06
CA GLU A 26 -8.67 8.05 -0.51
C GLU A 26 -10.09 8.62 -0.65
N GLN A 27 -11.05 7.82 -1.14
CA GLN A 27 -12.43 8.26 -1.36
C GLN A 27 -13.26 8.37 -0.08
N HIS A 28 -13.07 7.44 0.87
CA HIS A 28 -13.96 7.31 2.03
C HIS A 28 -13.33 7.80 3.34
N CYS A 29 -12.00 7.90 3.40
CA CYS A 29 -11.23 8.32 4.58
C CYS A 29 -10.11 9.28 4.16
N PRO A 30 -10.41 10.46 3.59
CA PRO A 30 -9.42 11.38 3.02
C PRO A 30 -8.39 11.90 4.03
N GLU A 31 -8.66 11.77 5.33
CA GLU A 31 -7.75 12.12 6.42
C GLU A 31 -6.70 11.03 6.73
N LEU A 32 -6.87 9.81 6.20
CA LEU A 32 -5.97 8.69 6.42
C LEU A 32 -4.94 8.58 5.30
N ALA A 33 -3.67 8.57 5.69
CA ALA A 33 -2.60 8.16 4.78
C ALA A 33 -2.47 6.63 4.72
N VAL A 34 -2.03 6.11 3.58
CA VAL A 34 -1.74 4.69 3.39
C VAL A 34 -0.25 4.43 3.50
N ASP A 35 0.14 3.61 4.47
CA ASP A 35 1.46 2.98 4.55
C ASP A 35 1.34 1.49 4.24
N TRP A 36 2.41 0.87 3.72
CA TRP A 36 2.35 -0.50 3.24
C TRP A 36 3.59 -1.32 3.60
N VAL A 37 3.40 -2.49 4.24
CA VAL A 37 4.41 -3.54 4.40
C VAL A 37 4.30 -4.58 3.28
N ALA A 38 5.34 -4.74 2.50
CA ALA A 38 5.35 -5.62 1.32
C ALA A 38 6.68 -6.35 1.17
N GLU A 39 6.68 -7.45 0.40
CA GLU A 39 7.90 -8.08 -0.09
C GLU A 39 8.77 -7.04 -0.83
N GLU A 40 10.08 -7.04 -0.56
CA GLU A 40 11.02 -6.09 -1.17
C GLU A 40 10.95 -6.11 -2.71
N ALA A 41 10.76 -7.30 -3.29
CA ALA A 41 10.63 -7.50 -4.74
C ALA A 41 9.47 -6.70 -5.37
N TYR A 42 8.42 -6.38 -4.61
CA TYR A 42 7.24 -5.68 -5.11
C TYR A 42 7.16 -4.21 -4.65
N ALA A 43 8.11 -3.74 -3.83
CA ALA A 43 8.18 -2.33 -3.47
C ALA A 43 8.24 -1.37 -4.67
N PRO A 44 8.95 -1.67 -5.79
CA PRO A 44 8.92 -0.81 -6.98
C PRO A 44 7.52 -0.66 -7.60
N LEU A 45 6.70 -1.72 -7.60
CA LEU A 45 5.33 -1.67 -8.09
C LEU A 45 4.48 -0.71 -7.26
N LEU A 46 4.56 -0.82 -5.92
CA LEU A 46 3.81 0.04 -5.01
C LEU A 46 4.21 1.52 -5.16
N ARG A 47 5.47 1.83 -5.48
CA ARG A 47 5.94 3.21 -5.72
C ARG A 47 5.30 3.87 -6.95
N LEU A 48 4.66 3.12 -7.84
CA LEU A 48 3.96 3.69 -8.99
C LEU A 48 2.66 4.41 -8.59
N ASP A 49 2.10 4.10 -7.42
CA ASP A 49 0.93 4.81 -6.89
C ASP A 49 1.40 5.90 -5.89
N PRO A 50 1.35 7.19 -6.26
CA PRO A 50 1.84 8.27 -5.42
C PRO A 50 1.00 8.49 -4.16
N ARG A 51 -0.17 7.85 -4.06
CA ARG A 51 -1.06 7.93 -2.89
C ARG A 51 -0.59 7.04 -1.74
N ILE A 52 0.31 6.09 -2.02
CA ILE A 52 0.98 5.32 -0.98
C ILE A 52 2.10 6.18 -0.39
N ARG A 53 1.93 6.62 0.86
CA ARG A 53 2.84 7.54 1.54
C ARG A 53 4.19 6.90 1.85
N ARG A 54 4.18 5.67 2.36
CA ARG A 54 5.39 4.95 2.78
C ARG A 54 5.28 3.47 2.49
N ILE A 55 6.38 2.90 1.98
CA ILE A 55 6.54 1.46 1.79
C ILE A 55 7.61 0.97 2.76
N VAL A 56 7.31 -0.10 3.48
CA VAL A 56 8.18 -0.80 4.42
C VAL A 56 8.49 -2.16 3.82
N PRO A 57 9.63 -2.32 3.11
CA PRO A 57 10.01 -3.60 2.55
C PRO A 57 10.34 -4.61 3.65
N LEU A 58 9.83 -5.83 3.50
CA LEU A 58 10.21 -7.01 4.27
C LEU A 58 11.31 -7.76 3.48
N ALA A 59 12.37 -8.14 4.19
CA ALA A 59 13.51 -8.90 3.66
C ALA A 59 13.31 -10.41 3.85
#